data_AF-A0A7H9DV28-F1
#
_entry.id   AF-A0A7H9DV28-F1
#
_cell.length_a   1.000
_cell.length_b   1.000
_cell.length_c   1.000
_cell.angle_alpha   90.00
_cell.angle_beta   90.00
_cell.angle_gamma   90.00
#
_symmetry.space_group_name_H-M   'P 1'
#
loop_
_entity.id
_entity.type
_entity.pdbx_description
1 polymer ?
#
loop_
_entity_poly.entity_id
_entity_poly.type
_entity_poly.pdbx_seq_one_letter_code
_entity_poly.pdbx_strand_id
1 'polypeptide(L)'
;MFKYVTIYHIKSCSYDKSFIGKSISLDNIISIINKDSINIQYDILEIFVVIKEDDISDLIVTYNPFELFENSYVYKVISNINEELKNQFIINSEKVK
;
A
#
# COMPACT_ATOMS: atom_id res chain seq x y z
N MET A 1 16.04 7.18 -13.40
CA MET A 1 15.09 6.10 -13.09
C MET A 1 15.43 5.63 -11.70
N PHE A 2 14.62 5.95 -10.69
CA PHE A 2 14.89 5.52 -9.32
C PHE A 2 14.64 4.02 -9.23
N LYS A 3 15.62 3.26 -8.73
CA LYS A 3 15.48 1.82 -8.52
C LYS A 3 14.93 1.59 -7.12
N TYR A 4 13.88 0.77 -7.01
CA TYR A 4 13.40 0.30 -5.71
C TYR A 4 14.33 -0.81 -5.22
N VAL A 5 14.84 -0.66 -4.01
CA VAL A 5 15.85 -1.55 -3.42
C VAL A 5 15.23 -2.47 -2.39
N THR A 6 14.23 -1.99 -1.66
CA THR A 6 13.52 -2.77 -0.64
C THR A 6 12.03 -2.49 -0.72
N ILE A 7 11.22 -3.54 -0.57
CA ILE A 7 9.77 -3.48 -0.58
C ILE A 7 9.28 -4.13 0.72
N TYR A 8 8.40 -3.44 1.43
CA TYR A 8 7.71 -3.93 2.61
C TYR A 8 6.23 -4.00 2.32
N HIS A 9 5.63 -5.17 2.55
CA HIS A 9 4.20 -5.38 2.52
C HIS A 9 3.62 -5.04 3.89
N ILE A 10 2.79 -3.99 3.92
CA ILE A 10 2.25 -3.47 5.19
C ILE A 10 0.99 -4.24 5.56
N LYS A 11 0.05 -4.36 4.62
CA LYS A 11 -1.27 -4.91 4.88
C LYS A 11 -2.03 -5.23 3.59
N SER A 12 -2.82 -6.29 3.67
CA SER A 12 -3.91 -6.61 2.75
C SER A 12 -5.24 -6.24 3.41
N CYS A 13 -6.13 -5.60 2.67
CA CYS A 13 -7.46 -5.26 3.18
C CYS A 13 -8.51 -5.27 2.07
N SER A 14 -9.76 -5.55 2.42
CA SER A 14 -10.85 -5.51 1.44
C SER A 14 -11.01 -4.12 0.85
N TYR A 15 -11.21 -4.05 -0.46
CA TYR A 15 -11.51 -2.80 -1.14
C TYR A 15 -12.88 -2.30 -0.69
N ASP A 16 -12.92 -1.12 -0.09
CA ASP A 16 -14.17 -0.45 0.23
C ASP A 16 -14.67 0.32 -1.00
N LYS A 17 -15.87 -0.05 -1.48
CA LYS A 17 -16.54 0.59 -2.61
C LYS A 17 -16.76 2.09 -2.40
N SER A 18 -16.68 2.59 -1.17
CA SER A 18 -16.72 4.02 -0.85
C SER A 18 -15.56 4.83 -1.49
N PHE A 19 -14.50 4.15 -1.95
CA PHE A 19 -13.35 4.71 -2.66
C PHE A 19 -13.51 4.75 -4.20
N ILE A 20 -14.56 4.14 -4.76
CA ILE A 20 -14.76 4.13 -6.22
C ILE A 20 -14.94 5.57 -6.71
N GLY A 21 -14.16 5.96 -7.72
CA GLY A 21 -14.21 7.28 -8.34
C GLY A 21 -13.68 8.43 -7.47
N LYS A 22 -13.10 8.13 -6.30
CA LYS A 22 -12.47 9.14 -5.42
C LYS A 22 -10.96 9.01 -5.46
N SER A 23 -10.26 10.14 -5.37
CA SER A 23 -8.82 10.12 -5.08
C SER A 23 -8.61 9.67 -3.63
N ILE A 24 -7.94 8.55 -3.42
CA ILE A 24 -7.50 8.13 -2.09
C ILE A 24 -6.35 9.03 -1.63
N SER A 25 -6.53 9.68 -0.47
CA SER A 25 -5.50 10.48 0.20
C SER A 25 -4.65 9.63 1.14
N LEU A 26 -3.56 10.20 1.67
CA LEU A 26 -2.74 9.54 2.70
C LEU A 26 -3.54 9.21 3.96
N ASP A 27 -4.39 10.14 4.42
CA ASP A 27 -5.22 9.94 5.62
C ASP A 27 -6.21 8.78 5.44
N ASN A 28 -6.75 8.63 4.23
CA ASN A 28 -7.59 7.48 3.90
C ASN A 28 -6.80 6.16 4.03
N ILE A 29 -5.54 6.13 3.57
CA ILE A 29 -4.68 4.94 3.66
C ILE A 29 -4.32 4.63 5.12
N ILE A 30 -3.96 5.64 5.91
CA ILE A 30 -3.70 5.48 7.35
C ILE A 30 -4.95 4.91 8.04
N SER A 31 -6.14 5.45 7.72
CA SER A 31 -7.40 4.93 8.25
C SER A 31 -7.65 3.48 7.85
N ILE A 32 -7.36 3.11 6.60
CA ILE A 32 -7.48 1.72 6.11
C ILE A 32 -6.54 0.79 6.89
N ILE A 33 -5.27 1.19 7.07
CA ILE A 33 -4.27 0.38 7.79
C ILE A 33 -4.71 0.13 9.23
N ASN A 34 -5.30 1.15 9.89
CA ASN A 34 -5.70 1.08 11.29
C ASN A 34 -7.05 0.38 11.54
N LYS A 35 -7.84 0.08 10.50
CA LYS A 35 -9.09 -0.68 10.67
C LYS A 35 -8.80 -2.16 10.88
N ASP A 36 -9.53 -2.82 11.77
CA ASP A 36 -9.50 -4.27 11.94
C ASP A 36 -9.90 -4.97 10.63
N SER A 37 -9.25 -6.10 10.31
CA SER A 37 -9.35 -6.74 9.00
C SER A 37 -10.80 -7.08 8.67
N ILE A 38 -11.26 -6.68 7.48
CA ILE A 38 -12.58 -7.06 6.97
C ILE A 38 -12.40 -8.29 6.09
N ASN A 39 -13.41 -9.16 6.16
CA ASN A 39 -13.59 -10.39 5.39
C ASN A 39 -13.06 -10.25 3.94
N ILE A 40 -12.03 -11.02 3.63
CA ILE A 40 -11.29 -10.94 2.36
C ILE A 40 -12.03 -11.80 1.34
N GLN A 41 -12.98 -11.20 0.61
CA GLN A 41 -13.60 -11.83 -0.55
C GLN A 41 -13.49 -10.91 -1.76
N TYR A 42 -12.78 -11.42 -2.78
CA TYR A 42 -12.73 -11.01 -4.18
C TYR A 42 -12.28 -9.59 -4.55
N ASP A 43 -12.06 -8.65 -3.63
CA ASP A 43 -11.46 -7.34 -3.94
C ASP A 43 -10.48 -6.90 -2.85
N ILE A 44 -9.17 -6.86 -3.16
CA ILE A 44 -8.12 -6.59 -2.17
C ILE A 44 -7.33 -5.34 -2.55
N LEU A 45 -7.09 -4.46 -1.57
CA LEU A 45 -6.02 -3.47 -1.62
C LEU A 45 -4.80 -4.02 -0.91
N GLU A 46 -3.68 -3.99 -1.61
CA GLU A 46 -2.37 -4.28 -1.05
C GLU A 46 -1.62 -2.97 -0.89
N ILE A 47 -1.03 -2.77 0.28
CA ILE A 47 -0.32 -1.54 0.62
C ILE A 47 1.14 -1.90 0.88
N PHE A 48 2.04 -1.22 0.17
CA PHE A 48 3.48 -1.42 0.24
C PHE A 48 4.21 -0.12 0.55
N VAL A 49 5.27 -0.21 1.35
CA VAL A 49 6.32 0.82 1.40
C VAL A 49 7.48 0.36 0.55
N VAL A 50 7.92 1.19 -0.39
CA VAL A 50 9.10 0.94 -1.21
C VAL A 50 10.20 1.94 -0.91
N ILE A 51 11.41 1.45 -0.67
CA ILE A 51 12.60 2.26 -0.40
C ILE A 51 13.46 2.30 -1.66
N LYS A 52 13.79 3.51 -2.10
CA LYS A 52 14.66 3.79 -3.24
C LYS A 52 16.14 3.79 -2.83
N GLU A 53 17.04 3.80 -3.81
CA GLU A 53 18.50 3.85 -3.58
C GLU A 53 18.99 5.09 -2.82
N ASP A 54 18.23 6.18 -2.85
CA ASP A 54 18.51 7.43 -2.14
C ASP A 54 17.84 7.49 -0.75
N ASP A 55 17.43 6.33 -0.21
CA ASP A 55 16.69 6.17 1.05
C ASP A 55 15.32 6.87 1.10
N ILE A 56 14.87 7.44 -0.01
CA ILE A 56 13.53 8.01 -0.13
C ILE A 56 12.52 6.87 -0.25
N SER A 57 11.40 7.00 0.48
CA SER A 57 10.35 6.00 0.48
C SER A 57 9.09 6.49 -0.22
N ASP A 58 8.44 5.61 -0.97
CA ASP A 58 7.10 5.83 -1.51
C ASP A 58 6.13 4.83 -0.88
N LEU A 59 4.87 5.24 -0.73
CA LEU A 59 3.77 4.36 -0.39
C LEU A 59 3.03 3.99 -1.68
N ILE A 60 2.98 2.70 -1.98
CA ILE A 60 2.29 2.15 -3.15
C ILE A 60 1.05 1.41 -2.68
N VAL A 61 -0.09 1.77 -3.24
CA VAL A 61 -1.35 1.04 -3.06
C VAL A 61 -1.67 0.37 -4.39
N THR A 62 -1.74 -0.95 -4.40
CA THR A 62 -2.19 -1.72 -5.56
C THR A 62 -3.58 -2.27 -5.30
N TYR A 63 -4.44 -2.20 -6.31
CA TYR A 63 -5.73 -2.87 -6.28
C TYR A 63 -5.61 -4.20 -7.02
N ASN A 64 -5.99 -5.28 -6.34
CA ASN A 64 -6.00 -6.64 -6.85
C ASN A 64 -7.45 -7.16 -6.84
N PRO A 65 -8.20 -6.95 -7.93
CA PRO A 65 -9.49 -7.59 -8.10
C PRO A 65 -9.27 -9.08 -8.34
N PHE A 66 -9.92 -9.93 -7.53
CA PHE A 66 -9.98 -11.39 -7.69
C PHE A 66 -8.72 -12.21 -7.38
N GLU A 67 -7.77 -11.69 -6.59
CA GLU A 67 -6.49 -12.38 -6.25
C GLU A 67 -5.63 -12.78 -7.46
N LEU A 68 -5.95 -12.28 -8.66
CA LEU A 68 -5.21 -12.56 -9.88
C LEU A 68 -4.27 -11.39 -10.17
N PHE A 69 -2.98 -11.58 -9.89
CA PHE A 69 -1.94 -10.57 -10.13
C PHE A 69 -1.97 -9.97 -11.55
N GLU A 70 -2.40 -10.73 -12.56
CA GLU A 70 -2.51 -10.27 -13.95
C GLU A 70 -3.49 -9.11 -14.14
N ASN A 71 -4.47 -8.95 -13.24
CA ASN A 71 -5.44 -7.85 -13.26
C ASN A 71 -5.16 -6.79 -12.19
N SER A 72 -4.05 -6.94 -11.45
CA SER A 72 -3.65 -5.95 -10.46
C SER A 72 -3.10 -4.69 -11.13
N TYR A 73 -3.40 -3.53 -10.57
CA TYR A 73 -2.81 -2.28 -11.04
C TYR A 73 -2.44 -1.37 -9.87
N VAL A 74 -1.46 -0.50 -10.11
CA VAL A 74 -1.07 0.55 -9.16
C VAL A 74 -2.22 1.56 -9.08
N TYR A 75 -2.94 1.53 -7.98
CA TYR A 75 -4.07 2.40 -7.72
C TYR A 75 -3.61 3.79 -7.28
N LYS A 76 -2.58 3.86 -6.42
CA LYS A 76 -2.02 5.12 -5.94
C LYS A 76 -0.54 4.97 -5.62
N VAL A 77 0.23 6.01 -5.93
CA VAL A 77 1.58 6.22 -5.40
C VAL A 77 1.58 7.53 -4.63
N ILE A 78 2.07 7.49 -3.39
CA ILE A 78 2.38 8.68 -2.59
C ILE A 78 3.88 8.72 -2.46
N SER A 79 4.50 9.67 -3.16
CA SER A 79 5.95 9.77 -3.20
C SER A 79 6.52 10.51 -2.00
N ASN A 80 7.74 10.12 -1.63
CA ASN A 80 8.56 10.82 -0.63
C ASN A 80 7.85 10.92 0.74
N ILE A 81 7.31 9.81 1.23
CA ILE A 81 6.77 9.75 2.59
C ILE A 81 7.87 10.04 3.60
N ASN A 82 7.53 10.75 4.67
CA ASN A 82 8.50 11.13 5.68
C ASN A 82 9.01 9.90 6.47
N GLU A 83 10.12 10.09 7.18
CA GLU A 83 10.79 9.03 7.91
C GLU A 83 9.97 8.46 9.08
N GLU A 84 9.16 9.30 9.74
CA GLU A 84 8.30 8.86 10.84
C GLU A 84 7.24 7.86 10.35
N LEU A 85 6.51 8.21 9.28
CA LEU A 85 5.52 7.33 8.67
C LEU A 85 6.15 6.06 8.10
N LYS A 86 7.30 6.19 7.43
CA LYS A 86 8.10 5.05 6.94
C LYS A 86 8.35 4.07 8.09
N ASN A 87 8.89 4.55 9.21
CA ASN A 87 9.22 3.70 10.34
C ASN A 87 7.97 3.08 10.99
N GLN A 88 6.89 3.84 11.15
CA GLN A 88 5.62 3.33 11.67
C GLN A 88 5.07 2.17 10.83
N PHE A 89 5.11 2.29 9.51
CA PHE A 89 4.62 1.24 8.61
C PHE A 89 5.53 0.02 8.59
N ILE A 90 6.85 0.21 8.63
CA ILE A 90 7.80 -0.90 8.52
C ILE A 90 7.76 -1.81 9.75
N ILE A 91 7.55 -1.27 10.96
CA ILE A 91 7.61 -2.04 12.22
C ILE A 91 6.69 -3.28 12.22
N ASN A 92 5.52 -3.20 11.57
CA ASN A 92 4.53 -4.29 11.55
C ASN A 92 4.36 -4.90 10.15
N SER A 93 5.36 -4.74 9.28
CA SER A 93 5.30 -5.16 7.88
C SER A 93 6.14 -6.40 7.60
N GLU A 94 5.83 -7.09 6.51
CA GLU A 94 6.62 -8.18 5.98
C GLU A 94 7.54 -7.68 4.87
N LYS A 95 8.85 -7.96 4.96
CA LYS A 95 9.79 -7.64 3.87
C LYS A 95 9.56 -8.58 2.70
N VAL A 96 9.24 -8.03 1.53
CA VAL A 96 9.11 -8.78 0.28
C VAL A 96 10.52 -9.02 -0.29
N LYS A 97 10.82 -10.28 -0.65
CA LYS A 97 12.11 -10.70 -1.21
C LYS A 97 12.25 -10.38 -2.69
#